data_AF-A0A3D5R5U6-F1
#
_entry.id   AF-A0A3D5R5U6-F1
#
_cell.length_a   1.000
_cell.length_b   1.000
_cell.length_c   1.000
_cell.angle_alpha   90.00
_cell.angle_beta   90.00
_cell.angle_gamma   90.00
#
_symmetry.space_group_name_H-M   'P 1'
#
loop_
_entity.id
_entity.type
_entity.pdbx_description
1 polymer ?
#
loop_
_entity_poly.entity_id
_entity_poly.type
_entity_poly.pdbx_seq_one_letter_code
_entity_poly.pdbx_strand_id
1 'polypeptide(L)'
;MMENILICFGKPSGILKKMIDASNIGGFFKEYYDNYENLDLKNKRIIFAVELGNTGINISLYRLIESLRKKGPKSLDNSVAGVLIHSSSELYTRSEGRNLIYACNMMGCSFPGKPLVEATGSLKNFINYKKHFSMSLEEACLNSCKELSERILSYDKRKIKEPKILVLHSSNSETSNTYMLWKLVEENLKNCSIKEIHIGHEQIIDCKGCSFKTCTHYGLQNNCYYGGIMVEEIYPSILETDYLILLCPNYNDSITANISAAVNRLTALYRKTPFYDKSLYSIIVSGHSGSDILAKQLISGLNINKTFKLPSEFALMETANYPKDILKVDNINEKASNFAKNILF
;
A
#
# COMPACT_ATOMS: atom_id res chain seq x y z
N MET A 1 22.26 0.42 13.44
CA MET A 1 20.93 1.00 13.74
C MET A 1 20.57 1.92 12.59
N MET A 2 19.37 1.83 12.00
CA MET A 2 18.97 2.73 10.89
C MET A 2 18.89 4.17 11.41
N GLU A 3 19.41 5.11 10.65
CA GLU A 3 19.23 6.54 10.94
C GLU A 3 17.79 6.94 10.62
N ASN A 4 17.22 7.79 11.48
CA ASN A 4 15.86 8.30 11.35
C ASN A 4 15.93 9.74 10.82
N ILE A 5 15.27 10.01 9.70
CA ILE A 5 15.28 11.33 9.05
C ILE A 5 13.86 11.77 8.69
N LEU A 6 13.61 13.07 8.75
CA LEU A 6 12.38 13.69 8.26
C LEU A 6 12.73 14.67 7.16
N ILE A 7 12.10 14.54 6.00
CA ILE A 7 12.33 15.42 4.85
C ILE A 7 11.05 16.20 4.59
N CYS A 8 11.13 17.53 4.71
CA CYS A 8 10.02 18.43 4.45
C CYS A 8 10.13 19.04 3.05
N PHE A 9 9.07 18.90 2.24
CA PHE A 9 8.99 19.44 0.89
C PHE A 9 8.11 20.68 0.85
N GLY A 10 8.71 21.79 0.44
CA GLY A 10 8.04 23.10 0.45
C GLY A 10 8.07 23.76 1.83
N LYS A 11 7.56 24.99 1.90
CA LYS A 11 7.46 25.74 3.15
C LYS A 11 6.28 25.21 3.96
N PRO A 12 6.49 24.58 5.12
CA PRO A 12 5.39 23.97 5.86
C PRO A 12 4.43 25.04 6.41
N SER A 13 3.13 24.80 6.23
CA SER A 13 2.07 25.58 6.87
C SER A 13 2.08 25.39 8.39
N GLY A 14 1.26 26.16 9.11
CA GLY A 14 1.09 25.97 10.56
C GLY A 14 0.63 24.56 10.92
N ILE A 15 -0.23 23.95 10.11
CA ILE A 15 -0.71 22.58 10.34
C ILE A 15 0.41 21.57 10.07
N LEU A 16 1.11 21.65 8.93
CA LEU A 16 2.18 20.70 8.65
C LEU A 16 3.32 20.78 9.67
N LYS A 17 3.65 21.98 10.17
CA LYS A 17 4.62 22.12 11.28
C LYS A 17 4.17 21.34 12.51
N LYS A 18 2.93 21.52 12.96
CA LYS A 18 2.39 20.75 14.09
C LYS A 18 2.41 19.24 13.83
N MET A 19 2.12 18.80 12.61
CA MET A 19 2.20 17.39 12.22
C MET A 19 3.64 16.85 12.32
N ILE A 20 4.62 17.62 11.84
CA ILE A 20 6.05 17.31 11.96
C ILE A 20 6.44 17.19 13.44
N ASP A 21 6.12 18.21 14.25
CA ASP A 21 6.40 18.23 15.69
C ASP A 21 5.79 17.03 16.42
N ALA A 22 4.53 16.70 16.11
CA ALA A 22 3.83 15.56 16.70
C ALA A 22 4.42 14.21 16.28
N SER A 23 4.97 14.11 15.07
CA SER A 23 5.65 12.90 14.60
C SER A 23 7.08 12.75 15.14
N ASN A 24 7.70 13.85 15.59
CA ASN A 24 9.09 13.89 16.05
C ASN A 24 9.21 14.11 17.56
N ILE A 25 8.20 13.71 18.35
CA ILE A 25 8.24 13.80 19.81
C ILE A 25 9.44 12.99 20.33
N GLY A 26 10.37 13.66 21.01
CA GLY A 26 11.62 13.06 21.50
C GLY A 26 12.84 13.28 20.61
N GLY A 27 12.70 14.00 19.47
CA GLY A 27 13.81 14.35 18.59
C GLY A 27 14.44 13.15 17.91
N PHE A 28 13.66 12.10 17.65
CA PHE A 28 14.15 10.86 17.07
C PHE A 28 14.55 11.00 15.61
N PHE A 29 14.00 11.96 14.87
CA PHE A 29 14.25 12.19 13.45
C PHE A 29 15.05 13.47 13.25
N LYS A 30 16.12 13.38 12.45
CA LYS A 30 16.84 14.54 11.97
C LYS A 30 16.09 15.19 10.81
N GLU A 31 15.77 16.46 10.94
CA GLU A 31 14.93 17.18 9.98
C GLU A 31 15.75 17.85 8.87
N TYR A 32 15.25 17.75 7.64
CA TYR A 32 15.82 18.34 6.43
C TYR A 32 14.74 19.13 5.69
N TYR A 33 14.94 20.43 5.53
CA TYR A 33 14.04 21.34 4.81
C TYR A 33 14.60 21.78 3.45
N ASP A 34 15.91 21.60 3.26
CA ASP A 34 16.66 21.89 2.04
C ASP A 34 17.75 20.84 1.82
N ASN A 35 18.43 20.94 0.67
CA ASN A 35 19.61 20.13 0.33
C ASN A 35 19.42 18.60 0.41
N TYR A 36 18.18 18.13 0.43
CA TYR A 36 17.83 16.71 0.59
C TYR A 36 18.14 15.87 -0.65
N GLU A 37 18.31 16.48 -1.83
CA GLU A 37 18.55 15.78 -3.10
C GLU A 37 19.86 14.99 -3.09
N ASN A 38 20.85 15.44 -2.32
CA ASN A 38 22.17 14.81 -2.20
C ASN A 38 22.23 13.72 -1.11
N LEU A 39 21.18 13.56 -0.29
CA LEU A 39 21.18 12.58 0.78
C LEU A 39 21.23 11.15 0.21
N ASP A 40 21.96 10.28 0.90
CA ASP A 40 21.81 8.84 0.76
C ASP A 40 20.62 8.39 1.61
N LEU A 41 19.58 7.91 0.93
CA LEU A 41 18.33 7.49 1.56
C LEU A 41 18.25 5.97 1.72
N LYS A 42 19.35 5.22 1.55
CA LYS A 42 19.40 3.79 1.86
C LYS A 42 19.55 3.54 3.36
N ASN A 43 19.00 2.43 3.85
CA ASN A 43 19.08 2.00 5.25
C ASN A 43 18.58 3.06 6.26
N LYS A 44 17.50 3.77 5.92
CA LYS A 44 16.92 4.85 6.74
C LYS A 44 15.50 4.51 7.19
N ARG A 45 15.09 5.13 8.29
CA ARG A 45 13.67 5.37 8.61
C ARG A 45 13.33 6.79 8.21
N ILE A 46 12.31 6.97 7.38
CA ILE A 46 12.05 8.24 6.70
C ILE A 46 10.63 8.71 6.98
N ILE A 47 10.46 9.94 7.40
CA ILE A 47 9.18 10.63 7.34
C ILE A 47 9.25 11.66 6.20
N PHE A 48 8.40 11.49 5.20
CA PHE A 48 8.22 12.48 4.15
C PHE A 48 7.09 13.43 4.55
N ALA A 49 7.39 14.70 4.80
CA ALA A 49 6.42 15.74 5.10
C ALA A 49 6.19 16.62 3.87
N VAL A 50 4.97 16.64 3.35
CA VAL A 50 4.65 17.27 2.06
C VAL A 50 3.59 18.36 2.28
N GLU A 51 3.93 19.60 1.92
CA GLU A 51 2.96 20.70 1.81
C GLU A 51 2.51 20.83 0.35
N LEU A 52 1.24 20.57 0.07
CA LEU A 52 0.71 20.71 -1.29
C LEU A 52 0.29 22.16 -1.59
N GLY A 53 0.61 22.63 -2.79
CA GLY A 53 -0.01 23.85 -3.32
C GLY A 53 -1.50 23.66 -3.64
N ASN A 54 -2.21 24.73 -3.94
CA ASN A 54 -3.64 24.70 -4.25
C ASN A 54 -4.00 23.81 -5.48
N THR A 55 -3.03 23.53 -6.34
CA THR A 55 -3.17 22.63 -7.50
C THR A 55 -2.86 21.17 -7.18
N GLY A 56 -2.52 20.85 -5.93
CA GLY A 56 -2.03 19.53 -5.52
C GLY A 56 -0.57 19.27 -5.89
N ILE A 57 0.15 20.24 -6.46
CA ILE A 57 1.52 20.04 -6.93
C ILE A 57 2.51 20.52 -5.87
N ASN A 58 3.57 19.74 -5.65
CA ASN A 58 4.77 20.14 -4.93
C ASN A 58 6.02 19.86 -5.79
N ILE A 59 6.61 20.91 -6.36
CA ILE A 59 7.74 20.78 -7.29
C ILE A 59 8.97 20.18 -6.60
N SER A 60 9.22 20.59 -5.35
CA SER A 60 10.32 20.11 -4.51
C SER A 60 10.30 18.59 -4.29
N LEU A 61 9.10 18.02 -4.12
CA LEU A 61 8.89 16.59 -4.03
C LEU A 61 9.28 15.87 -5.32
N TYR A 62 8.79 16.37 -6.47
CA TYR A 62 9.07 15.74 -7.77
C TYR A 62 10.55 15.80 -8.15
N ARG A 63 11.26 16.87 -7.77
CA ARG A 63 12.72 16.96 -7.93
C ARG A 63 13.46 15.88 -7.14
N LEU A 64 13.05 15.61 -5.90
CA LEU A 64 13.64 14.49 -5.14
C LEU A 64 13.38 13.16 -5.85
N ILE A 65 12.12 12.89 -6.25
CA ILE A 65 11.77 11.62 -6.92
C ILE A 65 12.62 11.45 -8.19
N GLU A 66 12.79 12.50 -8.99
CA GLU A 66 13.64 12.49 -10.18
C GLU A 66 15.11 12.20 -9.83
N SER A 67 15.66 12.88 -8.82
CA SER A 67 17.03 12.66 -8.35
C SER A 67 17.26 11.22 -7.88
N LEU A 68 16.32 10.66 -7.09
CA LEU A 68 16.39 9.27 -6.63
C LEU A 68 16.34 8.28 -7.79
N ARG A 69 15.46 8.51 -8.78
CA ARG A 69 15.42 7.68 -9.99
C ARG A 69 16.73 7.72 -10.77
N LYS A 70 17.38 8.90 -10.87
CA LYS A 70 18.70 9.04 -11.52
C LYS A 70 19.80 8.28 -10.78
N LYS A 71 19.72 8.16 -9.45
CA LYS A 71 20.63 7.34 -8.62
C LYS A 71 20.44 5.83 -8.85
N GLY A 72 19.30 5.41 -9.38
CA GLY A 72 19.01 4.03 -9.79
C GLY A 72 17.83 3.39 -9.03
N PRO A 73 17.42 2.17 -9.43
CA PRO A 73 16.19 1.51 -8.95
C PRO A 73 16.24 1.08 -7.47
N LYS A 74 17.38 1.22 -6.81
CA LYS A 74 17.59 0.83 -5.40
C LYS A 74 18.00 2.02 -4.52
N SER A 75 17.60 3.23 -4.90
CA SER A 75 18.00 4.47 -4.20
C SER A 75 17.43 4.60 -2.78
N LEU A 76 16.43 3.79 -2.42
CA LEU A 76 15.81 3.71 -1.09
C LEU A 76 15.91 2.31 -0.47
N ASP A 77 16.86 1.50 -0.96
CA ASP A 77 17.01 0.12 -0.53
C ASP A 77 17.18 0.00 0.99
N ASN A 78 16.56 -1.04 1.55
CA ASN A 78 16.48 -1.29 2.98
C ASN A 78 15.87 -0.16 3.82
N SER A 79 15.24 0.86 3.23
CA SER A 79 14.57 1.92 4.01
C SER A 79 13.11 1.61 4.34
N VAL A 80 12.59 2.29 5.35
CA VAL A 80 11.17 2.27 5.75
C VAL A 80 10.68 3.70 5.78
N ALA A 81 9.51 3.97 5.22
CA ALA A 81 8.98 5.32 5.21
C ALA A 81 7.51 5.42 5.64
N GLY A 82 7.13 6.64 6.02
CA GLY A 82 5.74 7.09 6.07
C GLY A 82 5.63 8.51 5.56
N VAL A 83 4.39 8.95 5.34
CA VAL A 83 4.06 10.21 4.69
C VAL A 83 3.12 11.01 5.56
N LEU A 84 3.53 12.25 5.85
CA LEU A 84 2.67 13.31 6.35
C LEU A 84 2.37 14.23 5.17
N ILE A 85 1.10 14.44 4.84
CA ILE A 85 0.73 15.31 3.73
C ILE A 85 -0.36 16.28 4.15
N HIS A 86 -0.15 17.55 3.85
CA HIS A 86 -1.13 18.60 4.09
C HIS A 86 -1.47 19.31 2.77
N SER A 87 -2.73 19.75 2.65
CA SER A 87 -3.24 20.58 1.56
C SER A 87 -4.15 21.66 2.13
N SER A 88 -4.09 22.86 1.59
CA SER A 88 -5.07 23.93 1.87
C SER A 88 -6.48 23.62 1.34
N SER A 89 -6.63 22.60 0.49
CA SER A 89 -7.91 22.16 -0.10
C SER A 89 -8.35 20.80 0.42
N GLU A 90 -9.59 20.39 0.07
CA GLU A 90 -10.10 19.04 0.35
C GLU A 90 -9.60 17.96 -0.61
N LEU A 91 -8.78 18.34 -1.59
CA LEU A 91 -8.36 17.49 -2.70
C LEU A 91 -6.87 17.14 -2.61
N TYR A 92 -6.48 16.20 -3.47
CA TYR A 92 -5.10 15.83 -3.83
C TYR A 92 -4.27 15.07 -2.79
N THR A 93 -4.50 15.24 -1.49
CA THR A 93 -3.69 14.57 -0.44
C THR A 93 -3.58 13.07 -0.63
N ARG A 94 -4.70 12.40 -0.95
CA ARG A 94 -4.74 10.96 -1.21
C ARG A 94 -4.00 10.56 -2.48
N SER A 95 -4.19 11.31 -3.57
CA SER A 95 -3.60 10.98 -4.88
C SER A 95 -2.09 11.21 -4.88
N GLU A 96 -1.62 12.28 -4.24
CA GLU A 96 -0.18 12.56 -4.14
C GLU A 96 0.49 11.64 -3.12
N GLY A 97 -0.17 11.35 -1.99
CA GLY A 97 0.33 10.38 -1.01
C GLY A 97 0.57 9.00 -1.62
N ARG A 98 -0.40 8.46 -2.39
CA ARG A 98 -0.22 7.17 -3.08
C ARG A 98 0.85 7.22 -4.19
N ASN A 99 0.98 8.36 -4.89
CA ASN A 99 2.00 8.54 -5.93
C ASN A 99 3.41 8.48 -5.32
N LEU A 100 3.62 9.17 -4.20
CA LEU A 100 4.88 9.15 -3.46
C LEU A 100 5.20 7.75 -2.92
N ILE A 101 4.24 7.10 -2.26
CA ILE A 101 4.41 5.74 -1.73
C ILE A 101 4.82 4.78 -2.85
N TYR A 102 4.10 4.80 -3.98
CA TYR A 102 4.43 3.98 -5.15
C TYR A 102 5.85 4.24 -5.66
N ALA A 103 6.20 5.51 -5.88
CA ALA A 103 7.51 5.88 -6.43
C ALA A 103 8.65 5.41 -5.52
N CYS A 104 8.54 5.65 -4.20
CA CYS A 104 9.52 5.21 -3.23
C CYS A 104 9.59 3.68 -3.10
N ASN A 105 8.44 3.00 -3.17
CA ASN A 105 8.38 1.56 -3.04
C ASN A 105 9.10 0.83 -4.19
N MET A 106 8.90 1.31 -5.42
CA MET A 106 9.60 0.82 -6.61
C MET A 106 11.09 1.18 -6.63
N MET A 107 11.56 1.97 -5.66
CA MET A 107 12.97 2.32 -5.47
C MET A 107 13.63 1.58 -4.29
N GLY A 108 12.94 0.58 -3.71
CA GLY A 108 13.44 -0.26 -2.63
C GLY A 108 12.92 0.10 -1.22
N CYS A 109 11.99 1.06 -1.09
CA CYS A 109 11.45 1.43 0.23
C CYS A 109 10.28 0.55 0.67
N SER A 110 10.28 0.10 1.91
CA SER A 110 9.11 -0.55 2.53
C SER A 110 8.23 0.48 3.24
N PHE A 111 6.95 0.16 3.43
CA PHE A 111 6.02 0.98 4.21
C PHE A 111 5.25 0.13 5.23
N PRO A 112 5.03 0.63 6.47
CA PRO A 112 4.14 -0.01 7.42
C PRO A 112 2.69 0.01 6.91
N GLY A 113 1.83 -0.75 7.58
CA GLY A 113 0.39 -0.57 7.45
C GLY A 113 -0.02 0.86 7.79
N LYS A 114 -0.95 1.43 7.02
CA LYS A 114 -1.43 2.81 7.18
C LYS A 114 -0.25 3.81 7.25
N PRO A 115 0.56 3.93 6.18
CA PRO A 115 1.76 4.76 6.20
C PRO A 115 1.50 6.23 5.88
N LEU A 116 0.24 6.63 5.64
CA LEU A 116 -0.14 7.98 5.23
C LEU A 116 -1.00 8.64 6.32
N VAL A 117 -0.61 9.84 6.73
CA VAL A 117 -1.48 10.78 7.45
C VAL A 117 -1.74 11.96 6.52
N GLU A 118 -2.99 12.07 6.09
CA GLU A 118 -3.46 13.16 5.23
C GLU A 118 -4.23 14.19 6.06
N ALA A 119 -3.87 15.46 5.91
CA ALA A 119 -4.55 16.59 6.51
C ALA A 119 -5.11 17.47 5.39
N THR A 120 -6.41 17.36 5.14
CA THR A 120 -7.11 18.24 4.19
C THR A 120 -7.37 19.61 4.83
N GLY A 121 -7.68 20.61 4.00
CA GLY A 121 -7.75 22.02 4.45
C GLY A 121 -8.65 22.26 5.67
N SER A 122 -9.76 21.53 5.79
CA SER A 122 -10.66 21.62 6.96
C SER A 122 -10.47 20.53 8.01
N LEU A 123 -9.56 19.58 7.80
CA LEU A 123 -9.36 18.37 8.61
C LEU A 123 -10.63 17.50 8.78
N LYS A 124 -11.66 17.70 7.95
CA LYS A 124 -12.94 16.96 8.05
C LYS A 124 -12.77 15.46 7.83
N ASN A 125 -11.70 15.05 7.16
CA ASN A 125 -11.33 13.64 7.03
C ASN A 125 -11.04 12.96 8.40
N PHE A 126 -10.80 13.73 9.47
CA PHE A 126 -10.69 13.22 10.86
C PHE A 126 -12.01 13.19 11.65
N ILE A 127 -13.16 13.53 11.05
CA ILE A 127 -14.43 13.66 11.80
C ILE A 127 -14.87 12.39 12.53
N ASN A 128 -14.49 11.21 12.02
CA ASN A 128 -14.82 9.95 12.68
C ASN A 128 -14.06 9.80 14.01
N TYR A 129 -12.86 10.36 14.14
CA TYR A 129 -12.10 10.35 15.40
C TYR A 129 -12.78 11.22 16.47
N LYS A 130 -13.30 12.38 16.09
CA LYS A 130 -14.07 13.24 17.01
C LYS A 130 -15.27 12.51 17.62
N LYS A 131 -15.95 11.67 16.84
CA LYS A 131 -17.11 10.89 17.31
C LYS A 131 -16.75 9.76 18.25
N HIS A 132 -15.53 9.23 18.17
CA HIS A 132 -15.10 8.05 18.92
C HIS A 132 -14.21 8.37 20.13
N PHE A 133 -13.45 9.46 20.10
CA PHE A 133 -12.40 9.74 21.09
C PHE A 133 -12.52 11.10 21.78
N SER A 134 -13.61 11.86 21.56
CA SER A 134 -13.82 13.21 22.12
C SER A 134 -12.67 14.20 21.85
N MET A 135 -11.88 13.96 20.80
CA MET A 135 -10.78 14.82 20.35
C MET A 135 -11.28 15.86 19.34
N SER A 136 -10.63 17.02 19.29
CA SER A 136 -10.71 17.94 18.16
C SER A 136 -10.14 17.29 16.89
N LEU A 137 -10.48 17.86 15.72
CA LEU A 137 -9.95 17.35 14.45
C LEU A 137 -8.42 17.50 14.37
N GLU A 138 -7.89 18.58 14.94
CA GLU A 138 -6.44 18.81 15.02
C GLU A 138 -5.79 17.77 15.92
N GLU A 139 -6.29 17.54 17.14
CA GLU A 139 -5.74 16.51 18.05
C GLU A 139 -5.75 15.11 17.42
N ALA A 140 -6.82 14.76 16.71
CA ALA A 140 -6.90 13.48 15.99
C ALA A 140 -5.85 13.37 14.86
N CYS A 141 -5.59 14.47 14.15
CA CYS A 141 -4.54 14.55 13.14
C CYS A 141 -3.15 14.36 13.77
N LEU A 142 -2.85 15.09 14.85
CA LEU A 142 -1.56 15.03 15.53
C LEU A 142 -1.31 13.66 16.17
N ASN A 143 -2.35 13.05 16.79
CA ASN A 143 -2.25 11.69 17.30
C ASN A 143 -1.94 10.68 16.18
N SER A 144 -2.57 10.83 15.01
CA SER A 144 -2.26 9.98 13.86
C SER A 144 -0.81 10.13 13.36
N CYS A 145 -0.23 11.33 13.46
CA CYS A 145 1.18 11.59 13.13
C CYS A 145 2.12 10.88 14.10
N LYS A 146 1.82 10.93 15.40
CA LYS A 146 2.57 10.22 16.44
C LYS A 146 2.52 8.71 16.22
N GLU A 147 1.33 8.15 16.04
CA GLU A 147 1.16 6.71 15.79
C GLU A 147 1.89 6.25 14.52
N LEU A 148 1.94 7.08 13.47
CA LEU A 148 2.70 6.77 12.26
C LEU A 148 4.21 6.67 12.56
N SER A 149 4.75 7.63 13.30
CA SER A 149 6.15 7.62 13.72
C SER A 149 6.51 6.37 14.50
N GLU A 150 5.67 5.99 15.48
CA GLU A 150 5.83 4.76 16.26
C GLU A 150 5.87 3.52 15.35
N ARG A 151 4.94 3.41 14.39
CA ARG A 151 4.91 2.30 13.42
C ARG A 151 6.17 2.22 12.55
N ILE A 152 6.75 3.37 12.18
CA ILE A 152 8.00 3.40 11.40
C ILE A 152 9.18 2.97 12.27
N LEU A 153 9.28 3.49 13.50
CA LEU A 153 10.34 3.16 14.45
C LEU A 153 10.32 1.68 14.83
N SER A 154 9.13 1.11 15.05
CA SER A 154 8.92 -0.29 15.38
C SER A 154 8.82 -1.20 14.15
N TYR A 155 8.96 -0.67 12.93
CA TYR A 155 8.82 -1.49 11.73
C TYR A 155 9.90 -2.55 11.68
N ASP A 156 9.47 -3.76 11.39
CA ASP A 156 10.28 -4.94 11.45
C ASP A 156 10.25 -5.67 10.11
N LYS A 157 11.44 -5.82 9.54
CA LYS A 157 11.70 -6.49 8.26
C LYS A 157 12.00 -7.98 8.43
N ARG A 158 11.75 -8.56 9.60
CA ARG A 158 12.03 -9.99 9.83
C ARG A 158 11.30 -10.86 8.81
N LYS A 159 12.11 -11.66 8.10
CA LYS A 159 11.65 -12.74 7.24
C LYS A 159 10.83 -13.76 8.04
N ILE A 160 9.70 -14.16 7.47
CA ILE A 160 8.88 -15.25 8.01
C ILE A 160 9.45 -16.57 7.47
N LYS A 161 9.71 -17.51 8.37
CA LYS A 161 10.11 -18.87 7.98
C LYS A 161 8.85 -19.60 7.52
N GLU A 162 8.89 -20.18 6.33
CA GLU A 162 7.77 -20.93 5.75
C GLU A 162 6.45 -20.14 5.68
N PRO A 163 6.44 -19.00 4.97
CA PRO A 163 5.27 -18.13 4.96
C PRO A 163 4.05 -18.82 4.34
N LYS A 164 2.88 -18.51 4.90
CA LYS A 164 1.58 -18.80 4.30
C LYS A 164 1.23 -17.70 3.30
N ILE A 165 0.97 -18.10 2.06
CA ILE A 165 0.68 -17.20 0.94
C ILE A 165 -0.74 -17.47 0.46
N LEU A 166 -1.55 -16.42 0.43
CA LEU A 166 -2.88 -16.42 -0.17
C LEU A 166 -2.82 -15.67 -1.50
N VAL A 167 -3.24 -16.32 -2.58
CA VAL A 167 -3.36 -15.69 -3.90
C VAL A 167 -4.82 -15.58 -4.27
N LEU A 168 -5.27 -14.35 -4.57
CA LEU A 168 -6.62 -14.09 -5.08
C LEU A 168 -6.53 -13.65 -6.54
N HIS A 169 -7.33 -14.27 -7.41
CA HIS A 169 -7.41 -13.93 -8.82
C HIS A 169 -8.81 -14.14 -9.39
N SER A 170 -9.15 -13.39 -10.42
CA SER A 170 -10.38 -13.59 -11.22
C SER A 170 -10.05 -13.92 -12.69
N SER A 171 -8.86 -14.45 -12.91
CA SER A 171 -8.25 -14.65 -14.22
C SER A 171 -8.52 -16.04 -14.79
N ASN A 172 -8.85 -16.12 -16.08
CA ASN A 172 -8.95 -17.37 -16.82
C ASN A 172 -7.56 -18.02 -16.96
N SER A 173 -7.44 -19.31 -16.60
CA SER A 173 -6.16 -20.04 -16.55
C SER A 173 -5.51 -20.25 -17.93
N GLU A 174 -6.30 -20.35 -19.00
CA GLU A 174 -5.81 -20.66 -20.35
C GLU A 174 -5.30 -19.42 -21.10
N THR A 175 -5.83 -18.24 -20.78
CA THR A 175 -5.65 -17.04 -21.61
C THR A 175 -5.06 -15.84 -20.88
N SER A 176 -5.11 -15.82 -19.53
CA SER A 176 -4.69 -14.63 -18.79
C SER A 176 -3.17 -14.52 -18.68
N ASN A 177 -2.62 -13.45 -19.27
CA ASN A 177 -1.23 -13.06 -19.12
C ASN A 177 -0.83 -12.87 -17.64
N THR A 178 -1.70 -12.30 -16.81
CA THR A 178 -1.44 -12.12 -15.38
C THR A 178 -1.31 -13.46 -14.64
N TYR A 179 -2.19 -14.42 -14.95
CA TYR A 179 -2.13 -15.75 -14.35
C TYR A 179 -0.91 -16.56 -14.82
N MET A 180 -0.57 -16.46 -16.10
CA MET A 180 0.65 -17.09 -16.64
C MET A 180 1.91 -16.54 -15.98
N LEU A 181 1.99 -15.23 -15.74
CA LEU A 181 3.11 -14.64 -15.01
C LEU A 181 3.16 -15.11 -13.56
N TRP A 182 2.01 -15.25 -12.91
CA TRP A 182 1.95 -15.85 -11.58
C TRP A 182 2.53 -17.26 -11.56
N LYS A 183 2.22 -18.11 -12.54
CA LYS A 183 2.78 -19.46 -12.59
C LYS A 183 4.31 -19.48 -12.70
N LEU A 184 4.90 -18.56 -13.48
CA LEU A 184 6.36 -18.40 -13.51
C LEU A 184 6.95 -17.99 -12.15
N VAL A 185 6.26 -17.13 -11.41
CA VAL A 185 6.66 -16.73 -10.05
C VAL A 185 6.53 -17.90 -9.08
N GLU A 186 5.39 -18.60 -9.12
CA GLU A 186 5.06 -19.75 -8.27
C GLU A 186 6.10 -20.87 -8.39
N GLU A 187 6.58 -21.17 -9.60
CA GLU A 187 7.64 -22.17 -9.84
C GLU A 187 8.94 -21.89 -9.06
N ASN A 188 9.21 -20.61 -8.76
CA ASN A 188 10.39 -20.15 -8.04
C ASN A 188 10.16 -20.04 -6.51
N LEU A 189 8.91 -20.13 -6.03
CA LEU A 189 8.59 -20.10 -4.61
C LEU A 189 8.87 -21.48 -3.99
N LYS A 190 9.73 -21.52 -2.97
CA LYS A 190 10.13 -22.74 -2.23
C LYS A 190 10.01 -22.47 -0.73
N ASN A 191 9.76 -23.53 0.05
CA ASN A 191 9.62 -23.47 1.51
C ASN A 191 8.54 -22.46 1.93
N CYS A 192 7.34 -22.60 1.36
CA CYS A 192 6.15 -21.81 1.69
C CYS A 192 4.90 -22.64 1.38
N SER A 193 3.76 -22.30 1.98
CA SER A 193 2.47 -22.88 1.61
C SER A 193 1.66 -21.88 0.81
N ILE A 194 1.14 -22.29 -0.34
CA ILE A 194 0.37 -21.42 -1.23
C ILE A 194 -1.08 -21.92 -1.27
N LYS A 195 -2.03 -21.01 -1.04
CA LYS A 195 -3.46 -21.21 -1.25
C LYS A 195 -3.94 -20.25 -2.33
N GLU A 196 -4.34 -20.78 -3.47
CA GLU A 196 -4.98 -20.00 -4.55
C GLU A 196 -6.51 -20.06 -4.39
N ILE A 197 -7.17 -18.90 -4.42
CA ILE A 197 -8.64 -18.79 -4.48
C ILE A 197 -9.02 -18.09 -5.78
N HIS A 198 -9.72 -18.82 -6.65
CA HIS A 198 -10.25 -18.30 -7.89
C HIS A 198 -11.61 -17.63 -7.66
N ILE A 199 -11.61 -16.30 -7.56
CA ILE A 199 -12.82 -15.50 -7.35
C ILE A 199 -13.54 -15.14 -8.66
N GLY A 200 -13.23 -15.81 -9.77
CA GLY A 200 -13.80 -15.55 -11.10
C GLY A 200 -15.07 -16.34 -11.41
N HIS A 201 -15.25 -17.52 -10.82
CA HIS A 201 -16.38 -18.41 -11.12
C HIS A 201 -17.66 -18.01 -10.38
N GLU A 202 -17.52 -17.45 -9.18
CA GLU A 202 -18.64 -16.96 -8.38
C GLU A 202 -18.69 -15.44 -8.49
N GLN A 203 -19.87 -14.90 -8.83
CA GLN A 203 -20.06 -13.46 -8.83
C GLN A 203 -20.00 -12.95 -7.39
N ILE A 204 -18.89 -12.32 -7.00
CA ILE A 204 -18.80 -11.67 -5.70
C ILE A 204 -19.71 -10.44 -5.72
N ILE A 205 -20.78 -10.51 -4.93
CA ILE A 205 -21.63 -9.33 -4.66
C ILE A 205 -20.75 -8.27 -3.99
N ASP A 206 -20.63 -7.10 -4.62
CA ASP A 206 -19.91 -5.96 -4.06
C ASP A 206 -20.68 -5.34 -2.87
N CYS A 207 -19.95 -4.60 -2.04
CA CYS A 207 -20.48 -3.86 -0.92
C CYS A 207 -21.45 -2.77 -1.39
N LYS A 208 -22.75 -2.98 -1.15
CA LYS A 208 -23.81 -1.98 -1.40
C LYS A 208 -23.89 -0.89 -0.30
N GLY A 209 -22.94 -0.84 0.63
CA GLY A 209 -22.91 0.16 1.71
C GLY A 209 -23.90 -0.09 2.85
N CYS A 210 -23.83 -1.25 3.51
CA CYS A 210 -24.60 -1.49 4.73
C CYS A 210 -24.26 -0.47 5.84
N SER A 211 -25.18 -0.26 6.79
CA SER A 211 -24.97 0.73 7.87
C SER A 211 -23.71 0.42 8.68
N PHE A 212 -23.09 1.44 9.28
CA PHE A 212 -21.92 1.25 10.15
C PHE A 212 -22.17 0.25 11.29
N LYS A 213 -23.37 0.29 11.89
CA LYS A 213 -23.79 -0.63 12.94
C LYS A 213 -23.86 -2.07 12.41
N THR A 214 -24.47 -2.25 11.24
CA THR A 214 -24.57 -3.56 10.57
C THR A 214 -23.18 -4.10 10.22
N CYS A 215 -22.35 -3.31 9.56
CA CYS A 215 -20.98 -3.71 9.19
C CYS A 215 -20.17 -4.13 10.42
N THR A 216 -20.28 -3.37 11.52
CA THR A 216 -19.61 -3.69 12.78
C THR A 216 -20.14 -4.97 13.43
N HIS A 217 -21.46 -5.17 13.47
CA HIS A 217 -22.08 -6.36 14.05
C HIS A 217 -21.60 -7.65 13.38
N TYR A 218 -21.67 -7.72 12.05
CA TYR A 218 -21.20 -8.88 11.29
C TYR A 218 -19.66 -9.03 11.38
N GLY A 219 -18.92 -7.92 11.32
CA GLY A 219 -17.46 -7.94 11.40
C GLY A 219 -16.93 -8.56 12.70
N LEU A 220 -17.58 -8.30 13.84
CA LEU A 220 -17.23 -8.91 15.13
C LEU A 220 -17.33 -10.45 15.12
N GLN A 221 -18.16 -11.00 14.25
CA GLN A 221 -18.37 -12.44 14.08
C GLN A 221 -17.52 -13.04 12.94
N ASN A 222 -16.51 -12.32 12.45
CA ASN A 222 -15.77 -12.69 11.22
C ASN A 222 -16.71 -12.91 10.03
N ASN A 223 -17.77 -12.11 9.94
CA ASN A 223 -18.82 -12.27 8.94
C ASN A 223 -19.03 -10.96 8.16
N CYS A 224 -19.78 -11.04 7.07
CA CYS A 224 -20.19 -9.93 6.24
C CYS A 224 -21.69 -10.05 5.98
N TYR A 225 -22.41 -8.93 6.02
CA TYR A 225 -23.86 -8.91 5.70
C TYR A 225 -24.20 -9.61 4.38
N TYR A 226 -23.28 -9.58 3.41
CA TYR A 226 -23.48 -10.16 2.08
C TYR A 226 -23.06 -11.65 1.97
N GLY A 227 -22.48 -12.28 3.00
CA GLY A 227 -22.17 -13.73 3.03
C GLY A 227 -21.28 -14.27 1.89
N GLY A 228 -21.48 -15.53 1.50
CA GLY A 228 -20.82 -16.19 0.37
C GLY A 228 -19.31 -16.37 0.52
N ILE A 229 -18.60 -16.54 -0.60
CA ILE A 229 -17.15 -16.83 -0.67
C ILE A 229 -16.28 -15.90 0.18
N MET A 230 -16.71 -14.65 0.38
CA MET A 230 -15.98 -13.73 1.26
C MET A 230 -15.85 -14.26 2.70
N VAL A 231 -16.92 -14.84 3.23
CA VAL A 231 -16.99 -15.32 4.61
C VAL A 231 -16.55 -16.78 4.69
N GLU A 232 -16.91 -17.57 3.68
CA GLU A 232 -16.67 -19.00 3.65
C GLU A 232 -15.19 -19.33 3.38
N GLU A 233 -14.52 -18.58 2.51
CA GLU A 233 -13.16 -18.90 2.08
C GLU A 233 -12.16 -17.76 2.28
N ILE A 234 -12.51 -16.53 1.85
CA ILE A 234 -11.54 -15.44 1.79
C ILE A 234 -11.18 -14.92 3.19
N TYR A 235 -12.16 -14.68 4.07
CA TYR A 235 -11.90 -14.19 5.42
C TYR A 235 -11.05 -15.16 6.25
N PRO A 236 -11.38 -16.47 6.36
CA PRO A 236 -10.51 -17.43 7.04
C PRO A 236 -9.09 -17.43 6.47
N SER A 237 -8.96 -17.43 5.14
CA SER A 237 -7.65 -17.46 4.47
C SER A 237 -6.84 -16.18 4.73
N ILE A 238 -7.50 -15.02 4.78
CA ILE A 238 -6.84 -13.74 5.11
C ILE A 238 -6.34 -13.74 6.56
N LEU A 239 -7.10 -14.31 7.49
CA LEU A 239 -6.68 -14.40 8.89
C LEU A 239 -5.45 -15.29 9.06
N GLU A 240 -5.39 -16.40 8.33
CA GLU A 240 -4.32 -17.40 8.41
C GLU A 240 -3.06 -17.03 7.61
N THR A 241 -3.18 -16.20 6.57
CA THR A 241 -2.05 -15.89 5.68
C THR A 241 -1.07 -14.91 6.31
N ASP A 242 0.20 -15.03 5.92
CA ASP A 242 1.23 -14.03 6.16
C ASP A 242 1.27 -13.02 5.02
N TYR A 243 1.18 -13.51 3.78
CA TYR A 243 1.28 -12.72 2.55
C TYR A 243 0.00 -12.84 1.72
N LEU A 244 -0.50 -11.69 1.25
CA LEU A 244 -1.59 -11.61 0.29
C LEU A 244 -1.02 -11.20 -1.08
N ILE A 245 -1.27 -12.02 -2.10
CA ILE A 245 -0.92 -11.73 -3.49
C ILE A 245 -2.21 -11.53 -4.28
N LEU A 246 -2.33 -10.38 -4.95
CA LEU A 246 -3.45 -10.11 -5.86
C LEU A 246 -2.98 -10.16 -7.31
N LEU A 247 -3.63 -10.99 -8.12
CA LEU A 247 -3.43 -11.03 -9.57
C LEU A 247 -4.40 -10.06 -10.23
N CYS A 248 -3.87 -8.97 -10.77
CA CYS A 248 -4.66 -7.83 -11.24
C CYS A 248 -4.40 -7.57 -12.73
N PRO A 249 -5.15 -8.21 -13.65
CA PRO A 249 -5.21 -7.73 -15.02
C PRO A 249 -5.81 -6.31 -15.05
N ASN A 250 -5.31 -5.47 -15.95
CA ASN A 250 -5.85 -4.12 -16.14
C ASN A 250 -7.08 -4.15 -17.07
N TYR A 251 -8.24 -3.82 -16.50
CA TYR A 251 -9.46 -3.55 -17.26
C TYR A 251 -9.91 -2.11 -17.00
N ASN A 252 -9.79 -1.25 -18.02
CA ASN A 252 -10.17 0.16 -17.97
C ASN A 252 -9.51 0.92 -16.81
N ASP A 253 -8.19 0.75 -16.68
CA ASP A 253 -7.37 1.39 -15.65
C ASP A 253 -7.80 1.09 -14.21
N SER A 254 -8.42 -0.08 -14.02
CA SER A 254 -8.93 -0.54 -12.73
C SER A 254 -8.56 -2.00 -12.46
N ILE A 255 -8.48 -2.33 -11.18
CA ILE A 255 -8.57 -3.73 -10.72
C ILE A 255 -9.94 -4.31 -11.11
N THR A 256 -10.03 -5.63 -11.26
CA THR A 256 -11.27 -6.29 -11.68
C THR A 256 -12.38 -6.08 -10.65
N ALA A 257 -13.64 -6.17 -11.09
CA ALA A 257 -14.81 -6.01 -10.23
C ALA A 257 -14.79 -6.97 -9.03
N ASN A 258 -14.37 -8.23 -9.22
CA ASN A 258 -14.32 -9.21 -8.15
C ASN A 258 -13.22 -8.89 -7.12
N ILE A 259 -12.05 -8.43 -7.56
CA ILE A 259 -10.98 -7.98 -6.64
C ILE A 259 -11.43 -6.71 -5.90
N SER A 260 -12.06 -5.76 -6.59
CA SER A 260 -12.63 -4.56 -5.97
C SER A 260 -13.67 -4.92 -4.90
N ALA A 261 -14.59 -5.83 -5.23
CA ALA A 261 -15.60 -6.33 -4.30
C ALA A 261 -14.99 -6.99 -3.06
N ALA A 262 -13.97 -7.83 -3.26
CA ALA A 262 -13.25 -8.43 -2.15
C ALA A 262 -12.58 -7.37 -1.25
N VAL A 263 -11.85 -6.42 -1.84
CA VAL A 263 -11.18 -5.31 -1.12
C VAL A 263 -12.18 -4.44 -0.34
N ASN A 264 -13.32 -4.11 -0.93
CA ASN A 264 -14.38 -3.33 -0.29
C ASN A 264 -14.93 -4.08 0.93
N ARG A 265 -15.19 -5.38 0.76
CA ARG A 265 -15.80 -6.23 1.79
C ARG A 265 -14.82 -6.62 2.89
N LEU A 266 -13.51 -6.58 2.70
CA LEU A 266 -12.53 -6.76 3.78
C LEU A 266 -12.70 -5.74 4.93
N THR A 267 -13.42 -4.64 4.72
CA THR A 267 -13.70 -3.65 5.77
C THR A 267 -14.40 -4.27 6.99
N ALA A 268 -15.31 -5.24 6.80
CA ALA A 268 -15.98 -5.87 7.95
C ALA A 268 -14.98 -6.65 8.82
N LEU A 269 -14.11 -7.44 8.21
CA LEU A 269 -13.07 -8.20 8.91
C LEU A 269 -12.01 -7.29 9.55
N TYR A 270 -11.52 -6.31 8.79
CA TYR A 270 -10.52 -5.32 9.24
C TYR A 270 -10.93 -4.60 10.53
N ARG A 271 -12.22 -4.30 10.70
CA ARG A 271 -12.73 -3.60 11.89
C ARG A 271 -12.54 -4.40 13.19
N LYS A 272 -12.48 -5.72 13.09
CA LYS A 272 -12.17 -6.60 14.22
C LYS A 272 -10.67 -6.87 14.32
N THR A 273 -10.05 -7.20 13.19
CA THR A 273 -8.64 -7.60 13.13
C THR A 273 -7.92 -6.77 12.06
N PRO A 274 -7.19 -5.70 12.45
CA PRO A 274 -6.27 -5.01 11.56
C PRO A 274 -5.17 -5.96 11.05
N PHE A 275 -4.66 -5.70 9.84
CA PHE A 275 -3.73 -6.58 9.12
C PHE A 275 -2.27 -6.09 9.16
N TYR A 276 -1.86 -5.43 10.25
CA TYR A 276 -0.50 -4.88 10.42
C TYR A 276 0.61 -5.93 10.35
N ASP A 277 0.28 -7.19 10.64
CA ASP A 277 1.17 -8.34 10.60
C ASP A 277 1.33 -8.92 9.19
N LYS A 278 0.46 -8.56 8.24
CA LYS A 278 0.39 -9.17 6.91
C LYS A 278 1.01 -8.28 5.83
N SER A 279 1.64 -8.89 4.84
CA SER A 279 2.26 -8.16 3.71
C SER A 279 1.44 -8.29 2.43
N LEU A 280 1.41 -7.21 1.65
CA LEU A 280 0.75 -7.17 0.34
C LEU A 280 1.77 -7.26 -0.79
N TYR A 281 1.52 -8.16 -1.73
CA TYR A 281 2.18 -8.22 -3.03
C TYR A 281 1.16 -8.24 -4.17
N SER A 282 1.60 -7.98 -5.39
CA SER A 282 0.73 -8.07 -6.57
C SER A 282 1.48 -8.44 -7.84
N ILE A 283 0.77 -9.08 -8.76
CA ILE A 283 1.19 -9.22 -10.15
C ILE A 283 0.16 -8.48 -10.99
N ILE A 284 0.63 -7.51 -11.78
CA ILE A 284 -0.22 -6.65 -12.58
C ILE A 284 0.24 -6.77 -14.02
N VAL A 285 -0.69 -7.10 -14.93
CA VAL A 285 -0.39 -7.08 -16.37
C VAL A 285 -1.39 -6.18 -17.06
N SER A 286 -0.88 -5.16 -17.75
CA SER A 286 -1.68 -4.26 -18.56
C SER A 286 -1.64 -4.65 -20.04
N GLY A 287 -2.73 -4.41 -20.78
CA GLY A 287 -2.69 -4.51 -22.24
C GLY A 287 -2.08 -3.28 -22.92
N HIS A 288 -2.36 -2.09 -22.37
CA HIS A 288 -1.98 -0.81 -22.99
C HIS A 288 -1.47 0.23 -21.98
N SER A 289 -2.24 0.52 -20.93
CA SER A 289 -1.93 1.59 -19.98
C SER A 289 -0.81 1.22 -18.99
N GLY A 290 -0.16 2.23 -18.41
CA GLY A 290 0.79 2.04 -17.31
C GLY A 290 0.16 1.28 -16.15
N SER A 291 0.79 0.18 -15.73
CA SER A 291 0.29 -0.68 -14.64
C SER A 291 0.32 0.00 -13.26
N ASP A 292 1.04 1.11 -13.11
CA ASP A 292 1.16 1.85 -11.87
C ASP A 292 -0.19 2.38 -11.37
N ILE A 293 -1.16 2.62 -12.27
CA ILE A 293 -2.51 3.05 -11.89
C ILE A 293 -3.25 1.99 -11.05
N LEU A 294 -3.04 0.71 -11.31
CA LEU A 294 -3.57 -0.40 -10.50
C LEU A 294 -2.77 -0.55 -9.21
N ALA A 295 -1.43 -0.48 -9.26
CA ALA A 295 -0.59 -0.56 -8.07
C ALA A 295 -0.98 0.52 -7.04
N LYS A 296 -1.22 1.75 -7.50
CA LYS A 296 -1.69 2.87 -6.67
C LYS A 296 -3.09 2.65 -6.09
N GLN A 297 -3.97 1.94 -6.79
CA GLN A 297 -5.28 1.52 -6.24
C GLN A 297 -5.11 0.51 -5.11
N LEU A 298 -4.24 -0.49 -5.28
CA LEU A 298 -3.94 -1.49 -4.24
C LEU A 298 -3.30 -0.84 -3.01
N ILE A 299 -2.35 0.07 -3.19
CA ILE A 299 -1.75 0.86 -2.10
C ILE A 299 -2.84 1.59 -1.31
N SER A 300 -3.74 2.29 -2.00
CA SER A 300 -4.84 3.02 -1.35
C SER A 300 -5.81 2.07 -0.62
N GLY A 301 -6.25 1.02 -1.31
CA GLY A 301 -7.31 0.13 -0.84
C GLY A 301 -6.89 -0.81 0.28
N LEU A 302 -5.62 -1.23 0.34
CA LEU A 302 -5.15 -2.29 1.23
C LEU A 302 -4.05 -1.80 2.19
N ASN A 303 -3.00 -1.15 1.69
CA ASN A 303 -1.93 -0.66 2.56
C ASN A 303 -2.39 0.53 3.41
N ILE A 304 -2.93 1.57 2.78
CA ILE A 304 -3.37 2.77 3.50
C ILE A 304 -4.66 2.49 4.29
N ASN A 305 -5.67 1.88 3.65
CA ASN A 305 -7.00 1.75 4.26
C ASN A 305 -7.20 0.48 5.10
N LYS A 306 -6.44 -0.61 4.86
CA LYS A 306 -6.60 -1.89 5.57
C LYS A 306 -5.32 -2.34 6.26
N THR A 307 -4.35 -1.46 6.45
CA THR A 307 -3.16 -1.70 7.30
C THR A 307 -2.22 -2.83 6.86
N PHE A 308 -2.35 -3.38 5.65
CA PHE A 308 -1.34 -4.31 5.13
C PHE A 308 0.02 -3.62 5.04
N LYS A 309 1.10 -4.29 5.44
CA LYS A 309 2.46 -3.84 5.14
C LYS A 309 2.70 -3.84 3.64
N LEU A 310 3.51 -2.91 3.17
CA LEU A 310 3.95 -2.83 1.78
C LEU A 310 5.46 -3.09 1.73
N PRO A 311 5.89 -4.35 1.48
CA PRO A 311 7.29 -4.67 1.24
C PRO A 311 7.85 -3.86 0.06
N SER A 312 9.17 -3.69 0.00
CA SER A 312 9.83 -3.04 -1.15
C SER A 312 9.49 -3.78 -2.44
N GLU A 313 9.32 -3.04 -3.53
CA GLU A 313 9.03 -3.61 -4.85
C GLU A 313 7.83 -4.58 -4.81
N PHE A 314 6.74 -4.18 -4.15
CA PHE A 314 5.61 -5.04 -3.82
C PHE A 314 4.88 -5.62 -5.04
N ALA A 315 5.04 -5.00 -6.21
CA ALA A 315 4.32 -5.36 -7.43
C ALA A 315 5.27 -5.69 -8.57
N LEU A 316 5.05 -6.86 -9.20
CA LEU A 316 5.60 -7.17 -10.52
C LEU A 316 4.62 -6.69 -11.58
N MET A 317 5.08 -5.79 -12.45
CA MET A 317 4.25 -5.10 -13.43
C MET A 317 4.80 -5.33 -14.84
N GLU A 318 3.94 -5.74 -15.77
CA GLU A 318 4.31 -5.95 -17.17
C GLU A 318 3.20 -5.51 -18.14
N THR A 319 3.55 -5.39 -19.42
CA THR A 319 2.61 -5.10 -20.50
C THR A 319 2.55 -6.25 -21.49
N ALA A 320 1.36 -6.83 -21.68
CA ALA A 320 1.11 -7.91 -22.64
C ALA A 320 -0.36 -7.90 -23.08
N ASN A 321 -0.59 -7.81 -24.39
CA ASN A 321 -1.92 -7.53 -24.96
C ASN A 321 -2.68 -8.80 -25.35
N TYR A 322 -2.09 -9.65 -26.19
CA TYR A 322 -2.74 -10.88 -26.64
C TYR A 322 -2.49 -12.03 -25.65
N PRO A 323 -3.35 -13.05 -25.60
CA PRO A 323 -3.12 -14.23 -24.78
C PRO A 323 -1.73 -14.82 -25.02
N LYS A 324 -1.02 -15.15 -23.94
CA LYS A 324 0.35 -15.70 -23.92
C LYS A 324 1.47 -14.73 -24.32
N ASP A 325 1.18 -13.47 -24.62
CA ASP A 325 2.22 -12.49 -24.93
C ASP A 325 3.17 -12.24 -23.77
N ILE A 326 2.72 -12.48 -22.53
CA ILE A 326 3.58 -12.32 -21.35
C ILE A 326 4.81 -13.22 -21.40
N LEU A 327 4.72 -14.38 -22.06
CA LEU A 327 5.83 -15.32 -22.21
C LEU A 327 6.90 -14.82 -23.20
N LYS A 328 6.57 -13.80 -23.99
CA LYS A 328 7.47 -13.17 -24.96
C LYS A 328 8.17 -11.93 -24.39
N VAL A 329 7.78 -11.48 -23.20
CA VAL A 329 8.40 -10.32 -22.55
C VAL A 329 9.86 -10.64 -22.23
N ASP A 330 10.74 -9.70 -22.56
CA ASP A 330 12.17 -9.86 -22.33
C ASP A 330 12.48 -10.16 -20.86
N ASN A 331 13.30 -11.19 -20.65
CA ASN A 331 13.76 -11.66 -19.34
C ASN A 331 12.64 -11.99 -18.35
N ILE A 332 11.44 -12.36 -18.82
CA ILE A 332 10.28 -12.61 -17.94
C ILE A 332 10.54 -13.66 -16.85
N ASN A 333 11.30 -14.71 -17.18
CA ASN A 333 11.69 -15.75 -16.22
C ASN A 333 12.61 -15.20 -15.11
N GLU A 334 13.55 -14.32 -15.47
CA GLU A 334 14.43 -13.68 -14.50
C GLU A 334 13.64 -12.73 -13.59
N LYS A 335 12.75 -11.93 -14.17
CA LYS A 335 11.86 -11.02 -13.42
C LYS A 335 10.97 -11.80 -12.45
N ALA A 336 10.37 -12.91 -12.91
CA ALA A 336 9.56 -13.78 -12.07
C ALA A 336 10.38 -14.39 -10.92
N SER A 337 11.59 -14.88 -11.20
CA SER A 337 12.50 -15.42 -10.18
C SER A 337 12.91 -14.36 -9.15
N ASN A 338 13.23 -13.14 -9.60
CA ASN A 338 13.59 -12.05 -8.71
C ASN A 338 12.42 -11.60 -7.83
N PHE A 339 11.20 -11.58 -8.38
CA PHE A 339 10.01 -11.28 -7.59
C PHE A 339 9.70 -12.37 -6.56
N ALA A 340 9.83 -13.64 -6.92
CA ALA A 340 9.70 -14.76 -5.97
C ALA A 340 10.72 -14.66 -4.81
N LYS A 341 11.96 -14.27 -5.11
CA LYS A 341 12.98 -14.01 -4.07
C LYS A 341 12.56 -12.85 -3.16
N ASN A 342 12.00 -11.77 -3.71
CA ASN A 342 11.49 -10.63 -2.95
C ASN A 342 10.28 -10.99 -2.06
N ILE A 343 9.42 -11.91 -2.50
CA ILE A 343 8.31 -12.41 -1.67
C ILE A 343 8.85 -13.19 -0.44
N LEU A 344 9.95 -13.92 -0.60
CA LEU A 344 10.53 -14.75 0.45
C LEU A 344 11.61 -14.03 1.28
N PHE A 345 11.85 -12.73 1.07
CA PHE A 345 12.84 -11.94 1.79
C PHE A 345 12.15 -10.95 2.73
#